data_AF-A0A968PEI9-F1
#
_entry.id   AF-A0A968PEI9-F1
#
_cell.length_a   1.000
_cell.length_b   1.000
_cell.length_c   1.000
_cell.angle_alpha   90.00
_cell.angle_beta   90.00
_cell.angle_gamma   90.00
#
_symmetry.space_group_name_H-M   'P 1'
#
loop_
_entity.id
_entity.type
_entity.pdbx_description
1 polymer ?
#
loop_
_entity_poly.entity_id
_entity_poly.type
_entity_poly.pdbx_seq_one_letter_code
_entity_poly.pdbx_strand_id
1 'polypeptide(L)' 'MTFAPYTQYYLGFNLVPGIGPLRLARLIERCGSVEAAWQASAADLLAVGIDARSSAALAAARQQIDLESELERIAALGCG' A
#
# COMPACT_ATOMS: atom_id res chain seq x y z
N MET A 1 -14.88 8.69 -17.19
CA MET A 1 -14.85 9.15 -15.80
C MET A 1 -13.75 8.35 -15.11
N THR A 2 -12.51 8.84 -15.17
CA THR A 2 -11.33 8.07 -14.76
C THR A 2 -11.18 8.21 -13.25
N PHE A 3 -11.50 7.16 -12.51
CA PHE A 3 -11.17 7.09 -11.09
C PHE A 3 -9.65 7.19 -10.99
N ALA A 4 -9.15 8.17 -10.23
CA ALA A 4 -7.72 8.34 -10.05
C ALA A 4 -7.15 7.06 -9.41
N PRO A 5 -6.19 6.36 -10.05
CA PRO A 5 -5.65 5.10 -9.56
C PRO A 5 -4.97 5.23 -8.19
N TYR A 6 -4.75 6.46 -7.70
CA TYR A 6 -4.16 6.77 -6.41
C TYR A 6 -5.13 6.65 -5.23
N THR A 7 -6.44 6.81 -5.43
CA THR A 7 -7.42 6.88 -4.32
C THR A 7 -7.60 5.54 -3.61
N GLN A 8 -7.48 4.43 -4.34
CA GLN A 8 -7.63 3.07 -3.79
C GLN A 8 -6.54 2.72 -2.76
N TYR A 9 -5.29 3.17 -2.96
CA TYR A 9 -4.22 2.89 -2.00
C TYR A 9 -4.43 3.65 -0.69
N TYR A 10 -4.80 4.93 -0.79
CA TYR A 10 -5.16 5.71 0.40
C TYR A 10 -6.38 5.12 1.09
N LEU A 11 -7.40 4.67 0.35
CA LEU A 11 -8.56 4.00 0.93
C LEU A 11 -8.16 2.71 1.65
N GLY A 12 -7.32 1.88 1.02
CA GLY A 12 -6.79 0.67 1.62
C GLY A 12 -6.06 0.95 2.91
N PHE A 13 -5.19 1.96 2.95
CA PHE A 13 -4.49 2.35 4.19
C PHE A 13 -5.43 2.87 5.27
N ASN A 14 -6.51 3.58 4.92
CA ASN A 14 -7.53 4.01 5.88
C ASN A 14 -8.28 2.82 6.50
N LEU A 15 -8.36 1.68 5.81
CA LEU A 15 -8.98 0.46 6.32
C LEU A 15 -8.03 -0.36 7.21
N VAL A 16 -6.73 -0.03 7.24
CA VAL A 16 -5.73 -0.75 8.05
C VAL A 16 -5.61 -0.11 9.44
N PRO A 17 -6.14 -0.76 10.49
CA PRO A 17 -5.99 -0.26 11.85
C PRO A 17 -4.52 -0.23 12.26
N GLY A 18 -4.08 0.90 12.82
CA GLY A 18 -2.70 1.09 13.28
C GLY A 18 -1.79 1.81 12.29
N ILE A 19 -2.24 2.06 11.04
CA ILE A 19 -1.49 2.89 10.08
C ILE A 19 -2.16 4.26 9.98
N GLY A 20 -1.74 5.18 10.85
CA GLY A 20 -2.17 6.58 10.79
C GLY A 20 -1.45 7.37 9.69
N PRO A 21 -1.90 8.61 9.39
CA PRO A 21 -1.38 9.43 8.30
C PRO A 21 0.13 9.71 8.42
N LEU A 22 0.67 9.86 9.63
CA LEU A 22 2.11 10.05 9.84
C LEU A 22 2.94 8.81 9.48
N ARG A 23 2.45 7.61 9.80
CA ARG A 23 3.13 6.34 9.47
C ARG A 23 3.06 6.08 7.98
N LEU A 24 1.91 6.38 7.38
CA LEU A 24 1.72 6.33 5.93
C LEU A 24 2.69 7.28 5.21
N ALA A 25 2.80 8.53 5.65
CA ALA A 25 3.72 9.50 5.06
C ALA A 25 5.17 8.98 5.07
N ARG A 26 5.65 8.47 6.21
CA ARG A 26 7.00 7.87 6.32
C ARG A 26 7.21 6.68 5.40
N LEU A 27 6.17 5.85 5.25
CA LEU A 27 6.22 4.69 4.37
C LEU A 27 6.28 5.13 2.90
N ILE A 28 5.52 6.17 2.51
CA ILE A 28 5.59 6.79 1.18
C ILE A 28 6.95 7.42 0.95
N GLU A 29 7.50 8.17 1.90
CA GLU A 29 8.84 8.77 1.79
C GLU A 29 9.92 7.71 1.58
N ARG A 30 9.79 6.55 2.22
CA ARG A 30 10.72 5.44 2.05
C ARG A 30 10.54 4.68 0.74
N CYS A 31 9.30 4.41 0.35
CA CYS A 31 9.00 3.58 -0.82
C CYS A 31 8.88 4.40 -2.11
N GLY A 32 8.84 5.73 -2.02
CA GLY A 32 8.75 6.66 -3.16
C GLY A 32 7.32 6.95 -3.65
N SER A 33 6.34 6.09 -3.34
CA SER A 33 4.94 6.31 -3.70
C SER A 33 3.98 5.57 -2.76
N VAL A 34 2.69 5.96 -2.76
CA VAL A 34 1.64 5.29 -1.98
C VAL A 34 1.38 3.87 -2.47
N GLU A 35 1.60 3.62 -3.76
CA GLU A 35 1.52 2.30 -4.38
C GLU A 35 2.68 1.40 -3.93
N ALA A 36 3.91 1.90 -3.98
CA ALA A 36 5.08 1.16 -3.50
C ALA A 36 5.01 0.93 -1.98
N ALA A 37 4.48 1.90 -1.23
CA ALA A 37 4.19 1.75 0.20
C ALA A 37 3.12 0.67 0.45
N TRP A 38 2.09 0.59 -0.39
CA TRP A 38 1.07 -0.45 -0.30
C TRP A 38 1.66 -1.83 -0.53
N GLN A 39 2.68 -1.98 -1.37
CA GLN A 39 3.38 -3.25 -1.63
C GLN A 39 4.61 -3.49 -0.73
N ALA A 40 4.91 -2.58 0.20
CA ALA A 40 6.10 -2.63 1.04
C ALA A 40 6.27 -3.98 1.73
N SER A 41 7.52 -4.46 1.80
CA SER A 41 7.84 -5.73 2.46
C SER A 41 7.65 -5.62 3.98
N ALA A 42 7.54 -6.75 4.67
CA ALA A 42 7.49 -6.76 6.14
C ALA A 42 8.71 -6.05 6.76
N ALA A 43 9.89 -6.17 6.14
CA ALA A 43 11.09 -5.47 6.57
C ALA A 43 10.98 -3.95 6.40
N ASP A 44 10.34 -3.49 5.32
CA ASP A 44 10.11 -2.05 5.10
C ASP A 44 9.10 -1.47 6.08
N LEU A 45 8.04 -2.21 6.38
CA LEU A 45 7.06 -1.84 7.40
C LEU A 45 7.73 -1.74 8.78
N LEU A 46 8.52 -2.74 9.17
CA LEU A 46 9.22 -2.75 10.44
C LEU A 46 10.19 -1.57 10.58
N ALA A 47 10.98 -1.27 9.56
CA ALA A 47 11.97 -0.19 9.67
C ALA A 47 11.37 1.23 9.61
N VAL A 48 10.06 1.40 9.31
CA VAL A 48 9.34 2.66 9.58
C VAL A 48 8.55 2.65 10.90
N GLY A 49 8.68 1.59 11.69
CA GLY A 49 8.01 1.44 12.99
C GLY A 49 6.57 0.96 12.91
N ILE A 50 6.19 0.28 11.83
CA ILE A 50 4.92 -0.45 11.74
C ILE A 50 5.11 -1.81 12.39
N ASP A 51 4.31 -2.08 13.42
CA ASP A 51 4.41 -3.31 14.19
C ASP A 51 3.84 -4.53 13.43
N ALA A 52 4.09 -5.74 13.98
CA ALA A 52 3.61 -6.98 13.37
C ALA A 52 2.08 -7.02 13.21
N ARG A 53 1.34 -6.41 14.15
CA ARG A 53 -0.13 -6.34 14.10
C ARG A 53 -0.61 -5.51 12.91
N SER A 54 -0.06 -4.32 12.74
CA SER A 54 -0.40 -3.41 11.65
C SER A 54 0.07 -3.97 10.30
N SER A 55 1.21 -4.67 10.28
CA SER A 55 1.72 -5.36 9.10
C SER A 55 0.80 -6.50 8.65
N ALA A 56 0.30 -7.30 9.58
CA ALA A 56 -0.68 -8.36 9.30
C ALA A 56 -2.02 -7.78 8.82
N ALA A 57 -2.47 -6.67 9.41
CA ALA A 57 -3.67 -5.97 8.97
C ALA A 57 -3.53 -5.40 7.54
N LEU A 58 -2.35 -4.87 7.19
CA LEU A 58 -2.05 -4.44 5.82
C LEU A 58 -2.09 -5.63 4.85
N ALA A 59 -1.49 -6.76 5.21
CA ALA A 59 -1.52 -7.97 4.39
C ALA A 59 -2.97 -8.49 4.17
N ALA A 60 -3.81 -8.45 5.20
CA ALA A 60 -5.22 -8.79 5.08
C ALA A 60 -5.97 -7.81 4.15
N ALA A 61 -5.72 -6.51 4.29
CA ALA A 61 -6.34 -5.50 3.43
C ALA A 61 -5.93 -5.66 1.95
N ARG A 62 -4.67 -6.06 1.68
CA ARG A 62 -4.20 -6.42 0.32
C ARG A 62 -4.96 -7.59 -0.30
N GLN A 63 -5.45 -8.54 0.51
CA GLN A 63 -6.21 -9.69 0.04
C GLN A 63 -7.69 -9.36 -0.22
N GLN A 64 -8.24 -8.39 0.52
CA GLN A 64 -9.64 -7.97 0.35
C GLN A 64 -9.81 -6.98 -0.80
N ILE A 65 -8.79 -6.17 -1.05
CA ILE A 65 -8.78 -5.22 -2.14
C ILE A 65 -8.03 -5.89 -3.27
N ASP A 66 -8.74 -6.35 -4.29
CA ASP A 66 -8.22 -7.02 -5.50
C ASP A 66 -7.42 -6.04 -6.37
N LEU A 67 -6.38 -5.49 -5.76
CA LEU A 67 -5.49 -4.50 -6.33
C LEU A 67 -4.35 -5.18 -7.08
N GLU A 68 -4.06 -6.43 -6.74
CA GLU A 68 -3.08 -7.27 -7.42
C GLU A 68 -3.47 -7.47 -8.89
N SER A 69 -4.75 -7.76 -9.19
CA SER A 69 -5.22 -7.89 -10.58
C SER A 69 -5.11 -6.59 -11.39
N GLU A 70 -5.36 -5.43 -10.79
CA GLU A 70 -5.21 -4.14 -11.49
C GLU A 70 -3.76 -3.68 -11.60
N LEU A 71 -2.91 -4.06 -10.63
CA LEU A 71 -1.47 -3.81 -10.65
C LEU A 71 -0.75 -4.66 -11.70
N GLU A 72 -1.06 -5.94 -11.80
CA GLU A 72 -0.54 -6.81 -12.86
C GLU A 72 -0.90 -6.25 -14.24
N ARG A 73 -2.08 -5.68 -14.39
CA ARG A 73 -2.52 -5.01 -15.61
C ARG A 73 -1.70 -3.74 -15.91
N ILE A 74 -1.37 -2.93 -14.92
CA ILE A 74 -0.55 -1.71 -15.10
C ILE A 74 0.92 -2.06 -15.34
N ALA A 75 1.48 -3.02 -14.62
CA ALA A 75 2.84 -3.53 -14.82
C ALA A 75 3.01 -4.14 -16.22
N ALA A 76 1.99 -4.86 -16.72
CA ALA A 76 1.96 -5.37 -18.08
C ALA A 76 1.88 -4.28 -19.16
N LEU A 77 1.41 -3.07 -18.82
CA LEU A 77 1.35 -1.91 -19.74
C LEU A 77 2.60 -1.01 -19.67
N GLY A 78 3.50 -1.21 -18.71
CA GLY A 78 4.71 -0.42 -18.49
C GLY A 78 5.98 -0.94 -19.19
N CYS A 79 5.90 -2.06 -19.93
CA CYS A 79 7.00 -2.57 -20.74
C CYS A 79 6.63 -2.57 -22.22
N GLY A 80 6.89 -1.43 -22.88
CA GLY A 80 6.88 -1.22 -24.33
C GLY A 80 7.74 -0.03 -24.69
#